data_AF-A0A1E7Z8H0-F1
#
_entry.id   AF-A0A1E7Z8H0-F1
#
_cell.length_a   1.000
_cell.length_b   1.000
_cell.length_c   1.000
_cell.angle_alpha   90.00
_cell.angle_beta   90.00
_cell.angle_gamma   90.00
#
_symmetry.space_group_name_H-M   'P 1'
#
loop_
_entity.id
_entity.type
_entity.pdbx_description
1 polymer ?
#
loop_
_entity_poly.entity_id
_entity_poly.type
_entity_poly.pdbx_seq_one_letter_code
_entity_poly.pdbx_strand_id
1 'polypeptide(L)'
;MKTSMNTGNVSPATAITLRVVIAVAGGYAASTAISLLFAAMNEMSDRQEVAFIRMVFFLVYTVYIIWIFAINDLQKVLVTGLATNAVAWALVWSGVFS
;
A
#
# COMPACT_ATOMS: atom_id res chain seq x y z
N MET A 1 26.43 20.60 19.07
CA MET A 1 25.27 20.24 19.90
C MET A 1 24.28 19.51 18.99
N LYS A 2 24.33 18.17 18.96
CA LYS A 2 23.48 17.34 18.09
C LYS A 2 22.18 17.15 18.85
N THR A 3 21.11 17.81 18.42
CA THR A 3 19.76 17.65 18.99
C THR A 3 19.37 16.19 18.81
N SER A 4 19.57 15.40 19.87
CA SER A 4 19.01 14.06 20.02
C SER A 4 17.50 14.24 20.02
N MET A 5 16.89 14.15 18.84
CA MET A 5 15.45 14.09 18.69
C MET A 5 14.99 12.88 19.51
N ASN A 6 14.30 13.16 20.60
CA ASN A 6 13.78 12.19 21.53
C ASN A 6 12.71 11.38 20.78
N THR A 7 13.12 10.30 20.12
CA THR A 7 12.20 9.27 19.65
C THR A 7 11.67 8.61 20.92
N GLY A 8 10.62 9.19 21.49
CA GLY A 8 9.91 8.61 22.62
C GLY A 8 9.69 7.14 22.32
N ASN A 9 10.09 6.28 23.26
CA ASN A 9 10.07 4.83 23.11
C ASN A 9 8.65 4.38 22.70
N VAL A 10 8.42 4.26 21.40
CA VAL A 10 7.14 3.83 20.85
C VAL A 10 7.00 2.37 21.27
N SER A 11 5.92 2.04 21.99
CA SER A 11 5.75 0.66 22.47
C SER A 11 5.79 -0.31 21.27
N PRO A 12 6.35 -1.53 21.44
CA PRO A 12 6.38 -2.51 20.36
C PRO A 12 4.99 -2.78 19.77
N ALA A 13 3.97 -2.80 20.63
CA ALA A 13 2.57 -2.93 20.22
C ALA A 13 2.12 -1.77 19.32
N THR A 14 2.40 -0.52 19.70
CA THR A 14 2.07 0.66 18.89
C THR A 14 2.78 0.65 17.54
N ALA A 15 4.06 0.26 17.51
CA ALA A 15 4.83 0.16 16.27
C ALA A 15 4.24 -0.88 15.30
N ILE A 16 3.83 -2.05 15.82
CA ILE A 16 3.18 -3.09 15.03
C ILE A 16 1.80 -2.62 14.54
N THR A 17 0.97 -2.06 15.42
CA THR A 17 -0.35 -1.54 15.05
C THR A 17 -0.26 -0.53 13.92
N LEU A 18 0.69 0.39 14.00
CA LEU A 18 0.89 1.41 12.97
C LEU A 18 1.28 0.80 11.62
N ARG A 19 2.15 -0.22 11.63
CA ARG A 19 2.52 -0.98 10.43
C ARG A 19 1.32 -1.70 9.83
N VAL A 20 0.50 -2.35 10.66
CA VAL A 20 -0.73 -3.03 10.21
C VAL A 20 -1.68 -2.03 9.54
N VAL A 21 -1.93 -0.88 10.17
CA VAL A 21 -2.82 0.15 9.62
C VAL A 21 -2.33 0.64 8.26
N ILE A 22 -1.03 0.97 8.15
CA ILE A 22 -0.41 1.41 6.90
C ILE A 22 -0.46 0.32 5.82
N ALA A 23 -0.19 -0.94 6.22
CA ALA A 23 -0.17 -2.08 5.32
C ALA A 23 -1.57 -2.38 4.76
N VAL A 24 -2.61 -2.34 5.60
CA VAL A 24 -3.99 -2.62 5.19
C VAL A 24 -4.53 -1.50 4.31
N ALA A 25 -4.44 -0.25 4.78
CA ALA A 25 -4.95 0.89 4.02
C ALA A 25 -4.21 1.08 2.69
N GLY A 26 -2.88 0.95 2.72
CA GLY A 26 -2.04 1.15 1.53
C GLY A 26 -2.05 -0.01 0.59
N GLY A 27 -2.06 -1.23 1.11
CA GLY A 27 -2.20 -2.43 0.32
C GLY A 27 -3.50 -2.40 -0.46
N TYR A 28 -4.62 -2.02 0.17
CA TYR A 28 -5.92 -1.98 -0.49
C TYR A 28 -5.94 -0.95 -1.62
N ALA A 29 -5.49 0.27 -1.34
CA ALA A 29 -5.46 1.34 -2.34
C ALA A 29 -4.53 1.01 -3.51
N ALA A 30 -3.30 0.53 -3.23
CA ALA A 30 -2.33 0.19 -4.27
C ALA A 30 -2.83 -0.97 -5.14
N SER A 31 -3.42 -1.99 -4.52
CA SER A 31 -4.00 -3.13 -5.24
C SER A 31 -5.17 -2.72 -6.11
N THR A 32 -6.00 -1.80 -5.64
CA THR A 32 -7.11 -1.24 -6.41
C THR A 32 -6.59 -0.44 -7.60
N ALA A 33 -5.67 0.51 -7.38
CA ALA A 33 -5.09 1.33 -8.44
C ALA A 33 -4.42 0.49 -9.52
N ILE A 34 -3.59 -0.49 -9.13
CA ILE A 34 -2.91 -1.36 -10.09
C ILE A 34 -3.91 -2.24 -10.83
N SER A 35 -4.91 -2.80 -10.15
CA SER A 35 -5.92 -3.63 -10.82
C SER A 35 -6.75 -2.83 -11.84
N LEU A 36 -7.12 -1.59 -11.50
CA LEU A 36 -7.82 -0.69 -12.41
C LEU A 36 -6.95 -0.28 -13.60
N LEU A 37 -5.66 0.00 -13.37
CA LEU A 37 -4.71 0.27 -14.46
C LEU A 37 -4.63 -0.92 -15.43
N PHE A 38 -4.51 -2.13 -14.90
CA PHE A 38 -4.45 -3.34 -15.72
C PHE A 38 -5.76 -3.62 -16.46
N ALA A 39 -6.91 -3.36 -15.83
CA ALA A 39 -8.22 -3.46 -16.48
C ALA A 39 -8.32 -2.47 -17.66
N ALA A 40 -7.95 -1.20 -17.45
CA ALA A 40 -7.97 -0.17 -18.49
C ALA A 40 -7.05 -0.48 -19.68
N MET A 41 -5.99 -1.27 -19.49
CA MET A 41 -5.04 -1.63 -20.53
C MET A 41 -5.44 -2.87 -21.35
N ASN A 42 -6.40 -3.68 -20.88
CA ASN A 42 -6.73 -4.94 -21.53
C ASN A 42 -8.20 -4.99 -21.94
N GLU A 43 -8.47 -5.17 -23.23
CA GLU A 43 -9.82 -5.50 -23.73
C GLU A 43 -10.13 -6.97 -23.42
N MET A 44 -10.69 -7.24 -22.24
CA MET A 44 -11.06 -8.59 -21.80
C MET A 44 -12.57 -8.77 -21.75
N SER A 45 -13.03 -10.03 -21.84
CA SER A 45 -14.43 -10.33 -21.54
C SER A 45 -14.71 -10.19 -20.03
N ASP A 46 -15.90 -9.70 -19.65
CA ASP A 46 -16.27 -9.38 -18.25
C ASP A 46 -15.90 -10.47 -17.24
N ARG A 47 -16.09 -11.74 -17.60
CA ARG A 47 -15.81 -12.87 -16.69
C ARG A 47 -14.30 -13.11 -16.50
N GLN A 48 -13.51 -12.94 -17.56
CA GLN A 48 -12.06 -13.10 -17.50
C GLN A 48 -11.41 -11.90 -16.80
N GLU A 49 -11.94 -10.70 -17.03
CA GLU A 49 -11.49 -9.47 -16.40
C GLU A 49 -11.62 -9.53 -14.86
N VAL A 50 -12.78 -9.94 -14.35
CA VAL A 50 -13.00 -10.07 -12.90
C VAL A 50 -12.05 -11.08 -12.26
N ALA A 51 -11.79 -12.21 -12.92
CA ALA A 51 -10.85 -13.20 -12.42
C ALA A 51 -9.41 -12.65 -12.40
N PHE A 52 -9.02 -11.95 -13.45
CA PHE A 52 -7.70 -11.34 -13.59
C PHE A 52 -7.48 -10.22 -12.56
N ILE A 53 -8.42 -9.29 -12.40
CA ILE A 53 -8.37 -8.22 -11.39
C ILE A 53 -8.19 -8.83 -10.00
N ARG A 54 -8.92 -9.90 -9.65
CA ARG A 54 -8.77 -10.56 -8.34
C ARG A 54 -7.39 -11.15 -8.13
N MET A 55 -6.79 -11.75 -9.17
CA MET A 55 -5.42 -12.28 -9.09
C MET A 55 -4.39 -11.16 -8.91
N VAL A 56 -4.48 -10.10 -9.72
CA VAL A 56 -3.59 -8.93 -9.62
C VAL A 56 -3.72 -8.28 -8.25
N PHE A 57 -4.95 -8.06 -7.79
CA PHE A 57 -5.23 -7.49 -6.48
C PHE A 57 -4.56 -8.31 -5.37
N PHE A 58 -4.75 -9.62 -5.38
CA PHE A 58 -4.14 -10.51 -4.38
C PHE A 58 -2.62 -10.40 -4.38
N LEU A 59 -1.97 -10.48 -5.55
CA LEU A 59 -0.52 -10.40 -5.67
C LEU A 59 0.03 -9.06 -5.14
N VAL A 60 -0.56 -7.94 -5.57
CA VAL A 60 -0.13 -6.61 -5.14
C VAL A 60 -0.32 -6.44 -3.63
N TYR A 61 -1.48 -6.86 -3.11
CA TYR A 61 -1.82 -6.72 -1.70
C TYR A 61 -0.84 -7.50 -0.82
N THR A 62 -0.54 -8.75 -1.20
CA THR A 62 0.41 -9.61 -0.49
C THR A 62 1.82 -9.03 -0.53
N VAL A 63 2.31 -8.61 -1.70
CA VAL A 63 3.64 -8.01 -1.84
C VAL A 63 3.76 -6.76 -0.98
N TYR A 64 2.73 -5.91 -0.97
CA TYR A 64 2.72 -4.68 -0.18
C TYR A 64 2.82 -4.95 1.32
N ILE A 65 2.03 -5.89 1.84
CA ILE A 65 2.11 -6.29 3.26
C ILE A 65 3.50 -6.80 3.59
N ILE A 66 4.05 -7.72 2.80
CA ILE A 66 5.38 -8.28 3.04
C ILE A 66 6.42 -7.15 3.06
N TRP A 67 6.36 -6.22 2.11
CA TRP A 67 7.29 -5.09 2.03
C TRP A 67 7.25 -4.20 3.29
N ILE A 68 6.06 -3.85 3.78
CA ILE A 68 5.90 -3.03 5.00
C ILE A 68 6.46 -3.72 6.24
N PHE A 69 6.38 -5.06 6.31
CA PHE A 69 6.92 -5.82 7.44
C PHE A 69 8.39 -6.21 7.27
N ALA A 70 8.92 -6.25 6.05
CA ALA A 70 10.33 -6.57 5.77
C ALA A 70 11.29 -5.46 6.21
N ILE A 71 10.83 -4.21 6.29
CA ILE A 71 11.67 -3.08 6.72
C ILE A 71 11.73 -3.03 8.26
N ASN A 72 12.90 -3.24 8.85
CA ASN A 72 13.09 -3.25 10.30
C ASN A 72 12.92 -1.85 10.97
N ASP A 73 13.14 -0.79 10.22
CA ASP A 73 13.11 0.59 10.71
C ASP A 73 11.69 1.20 10.63
N LEU A 74 11.14 1.60 11.78
CA LEU A 74 9.79 2.16 11.88
C LEU A 74 9.66 3.51 11.16
N GLN A 75 10.66 4.40 11.26
CA GLN A 75 10.60 5.70 10.59
C GLN A 75 10.61 5.53 9.08
N LYS A 76 11.43 4.62 8.57
CA LYS A 76 11.42 4.30 7.13
C LYS A 76 10.05 3.80 6.69
N VAL A 77 9.44 2.88 7.44
CA VAL A 77 8.09 2.36 7.10
C VAL A 77 7.03 3.43 7.16
N LEU A 78 7.13 4.37 8.09
CA LEU A 78 6.21 5.50 8.15
C LEU A 78 6.35 6.38 6.92
N VAL A 79 7.58 6.79 6.58
CA VAL A 79 7.80 7.67 5.43
C VAL A 79 7.43 6.98 4.12
N THR A 80 7.95 5.77 3.88
CA THR A 80 7.67 5.05 2.62
C THR A 80 6.22 4.62 2.54
N GLY A 81 5.68 4.06 3.62
CA GLY A 81 4.31 3.56 3.66
C GLY A 81 3.25 4.66 3.59
N LEU A 82 3.47 5.82 4.22
CA LEU A 82 2.56 6.97 4.07
C LEU A 82 2.67 7.62 2.70
N ALA A 83 3.88 7.77 2.15
CA ALA A 83 4.07 8.31 0.80
C ALA A 83 3.40 7.42 -0.25
N THR A 84 3.63 6.10 -0.20
CA THR A 84 3.00 5.16 -1.13
C THR A 84 1.48 5.11 -0.94
N ASN A 85 0.98 5.17 0.30
CA ASN A 85 -0.46 5.32 0.56
C ASN A 85 -1.05 6.56 -0.12
N ALA A 86 -0.43 7.72 0.09
CA ALA A 86 -0.92 8.98 -0.46
C ALA A 86 -0.99 8.93 -1.99
N VAL A 87 0.05 8.40 -2.65
CA VAL A 87 0.08 8.22 -4.10
C VAL A 87 -0.99 7.23 -4.56
N ALA A 88 -1.11 6.08 -3.90
CA ALA A 88 -2.09 5.07 -4.27
C ALA A 88 -3.52 5.60 -4.18
N TRP A 89 -3.86 6.28 -3.09
CA TRP A 89 -5.16 6.91 -2.94
C TRP A 89 -5.38 8.02 -3.95
N ALA A 90 -4.38 8.88 -4.19
CA ALA A 90 -4.49 9.91 -5.22
C ALA A 90 -4.80 9.30 -6.60
N LEU A 91 -4.18 8.17 -6.96
CA LEU A 91 -4.45 7.47 -8.22
C LEU A 91 -5.85 6.84 -8.27
N VAL A 92 -6.35 6.28 -7.17
CA VAL A 92 -7.72 5.74 -7.12
C VAL A 92 -8.75 6.84 -7.38
N TRP A 93 -8.52 8.05 -6.86
CA TRP A 93 -9.47 9.16 -6.95
C TRP A 93 -9.16 10.17 -8.07
N SER A 94 -8.09 9.99 -8.84
CA SER A 94 -7.69 10.95 -9.88
C SER A 94 -8.56 10.91 -11.13
N GLY A 95 -9.38 9.88 -11.31
CA GLY A 95 -10.11 9.64 -12.58
C GLY A 95 -9.20 9.22 -13.73
N VAL A 96 -7.92 8.87 -13.47
CA VAL A 96 -7.01 8.38 -14.52
C VAL A 96 -7.45 7.03 -15.09
N PHE A 97 -8.25 6.27 -14.34
CA PHE A 97 -8.76 4.95 -14.73
C PHE A 97 -10.25 4.94 -15.11
N SER A 98 -10.90 6.11 -15.22
CA SER A 98 -12.31 6.26 -15.58
C SER A 98 -12.52 6.60 -17.05
#